data_AF-A0A920SZQ5-F1
#
_entry.id   AF-A0A920SZQ5-F1
#
_cell.length_a   1.000
_cell.length_b   1.000
_cell.length_c   1.000
_cell.angle_alpha   90.00
_cell.angle_beta   90.00
_cell.angle_gamma   90.00
#
_symmetry.space_group_name_H-M   'P 1'
#
loop_
_entity.id
_entity.type
_entity.pdbx_description
1 polymer ?
#
loop_
_entity_poly.entity_id
_entity_poly.type
_entity_poly.pdbx_seq_one_letter_code
_entity_poly.pdbx_strand_id
1 'polypeptide(L)'
;MHATEQVVKHDPHPEYRQIALLTSTGEMSIHSGSKTRSFSGFSKGQNCIAIGNFLKSEQILIAMTEEFNGLDNGSSLSDRLIAALYAGKNSGGQQGSDGKHLDERSACLMVHTPGEQFPVNTRVDYSDDAITELKKAIDAYQPMHKFYLARAANPVNLPPQDRWSEDLDMVPANNLNLKKVGLRNPEM
;
A
#
# COMPACT_ATOMS: atom_id res chain seq x y z
N MET A 1 1.31 -20.87 14.35
CA MET A 1 -0.18 -20.88 14.34
C MET A 1 -0.85 -20.37 15.63
N HIS A 2 -0.24 -20.57 16.81
CA HIS A 2 -0.79 -20.15 18.11
C HIS A 2 -1.07 -18.64 18.28
N ALA A 3 -0.36 -17.77 17.55
CA ALA A 3 -0.49 -16.33 17.69
C ALA A 3 -1.90 -15.81 17.34
N THR A 4 -2.45 -16.24 16.20
CA THR A 4 -3.82 -15.86 15.79
C THR A 4 -4.85 -16.34 16.81
N GLU A 5 -4.73 -17.58 17.27
CA GLU A 5 -5.63 -18.15 18.31
C GLU A 5 -5.57 -17.35 19.60
N GLN A 6 -4.37 -16.96 20.05
CA GLN A 6 -4.20 -16.15 21.25
C GLN A 6 -4.83 -14.77 21.11
N VAL A 7 -4.65 -14.08 19.98
CA VAL A 7 -5.27 -12.77 19.74
C VAL A 7 -6.80 -12.91 19.71
N VAL A 8 -7.32 -13.92 19.01
CA VAL A 8 -8.76 -14.20 18.91
C VAL A 8 -9.37 -14.51 20.27
N LYS A 9 -8.69 -15.29 21.11
CA LYS A 9 -9.16 -15.65 22.46
C LYS A 9 -9.31 -14.43 23.39
N HIS A 10 -8.51 -13.40 23.19
CA HIS A 10 -8.51 -12.19 24.02
C HIS A 10 -9.31 -11.02 23.43
N ASP A 11 -9.84 -11.15 22.21
CA ASP A 11 -10.79 -10.19 21.65
C ASP A 11 -12.18 -10.46 22.25
N PRO A 12 -12.89 -9.46 22.82
CA PRO A 12 -14.26 -9.63 23.32
C PRO A 12 -15.30 -9.91 22.22
N HIS A 13 -14.99 -9.59 20.96
CA HIS A 13 -15.91 -9.64 19.82
C HIS A 13 -15.27 -10.25 18.56
N PRO A 14 -14.63 -11.44 18.65
CA PRO A 14 -13.85 -12.00 17.57
C PRO A 14 -14.73 -12.37 16.37
N GLU A 15 -16.02 -12.63 16.57
CA GLU A 15 -16.94 -12.99 15.50
C GLU A 15 -17.20 -11.84 14.50
N TYR A 16 -16.82 -10.61 14.84
CA TYR A 16 -16.92 -9.43 13.96
C TYR A 16 -15.58 -9.05 13.30
N ARG A 17 -14.52 -9.84 13.49
CA ARG A 17 -13.16 -9.51 13.02
C ARG A 17 -12.67 -10.48 11.96
N GLN A 18 -11.76 -9.98 11.12
CA GLN A 18 -10.94 -10.79 10.24
C GLN A 18 -9.47 -10.53 10.56
N ILE A 19 -8.67 -11.59 10.63
CA ILE A 19 -7.23 -11.55 10.89
C ILE A 19 -6.56 -12.55 9.95
N ALA A 20 -5.51 -12.13 9.25
CA ALA A 20 -4.64 -13.02 8.50
C ALA A 20 -3.21 -12.88 9.01
N LEU A 21 -2.53 -14.01 9.17
CA LEU A 21 -1.12 -14.12 9.52
C LEU A 21 -0.42 -14.95 8.45
N LEU A 22 0.68 -14.42 7.93
CA LEU A 22 1.64 -15.11 7.09
C LEU A 22 3.02 -14.95 7.74
N THR A 23 3.69 -16.05 8.07
CA THR A 23 5.05 -16.01 8.63
C THR A 23 6.09 -15.91 7.52
N SER A 24 7.32 -15.52 7.88
CA SER A 24 8.48 -15.54 6.96
C SER A 24 8.84 -16.95 6.45
N THR A 25 8.38 -18.01 7.13
CA THR A 25 8.54 -19.40 6.70
C THR A 25 7.38 -19.90 5.82
N GLY A 26 6.40 -19.04 5.54
CA GLY A 26 5.26 -19.37 4.68
C GLY A 26 4.06 -20.00 5.40
N GLU A 27 4.10 -20.13 6.73
CA GLU A 27 2.95 -20.61 7.49
C GLU A 27 1.83 -19.57 7.47
N MET A 28 0.59 -20.04 7.26
CA MET A 28 -0.58 -19.17 7.15
C MET A 28 -1.63 -19.53 8.21
N SER A 29 -2.19 -18.53 8.88
CA SER A 29 -3.30 -18.69 9.81
C SER A 29 -4.31 -17.57 9.59
N ILE A 30 -5.59 -17.93 9.48
CA ILE A 30 -6.67 -16.97 9.22
C ILE A 30 -7.78 -17.18 10.25
N HIS A 31 -8.28 -16.08 10.78
CA HIS A 31 -9.55 -16.03 11.51
C HIS A 31 -10.52 -15.16 10.71
N SER A 32 -11.71 -15.69 10.41
CA SER A 32 -12.80 -14.92 9.80
C SER A 32 -14.06 -15.15 10.61
N GLY A 33 -14.45 -14.14 11.38
CA GLY A 33 -15.58 -14.21 12.28
C GLY A 33 -16.91 -14.45 11.55
N SER A 34 -17.80 -15.21 12.20
CA SER A 34 -19.09 -15.62 11.64
C SER A 34 -20.10 -14.48 11.43
N LYS A 35 -19.85 -13.29 11.98
CA LYS A 35 -20.69 -12.09 11.82
C LYS A 35 -20.05 -11.02 10.92
N THR A 36 -18.99 -11.37 10.20
CA THR A 36 -18.45 -10.51 9.14
C THR A 36 -19.44 -10.42 7.97
N ARG A 37 -19.43 -9.31 7.22
CA ARG A 37 -20.41 -9.07 6.16
C ARG A 37 -20.07 -9.90 4.92
N SER A 38 -21.04 -10.65 4.42
CA SER A 38 -20.89 -11.38 3.15
C SER A 38 -20.81 -10.42 1.93
N PHE A 39 -20.08 -10.76 0.88
CA PHE A 39 -19.15 -11.88 0.84
C PHE A 39 -17.92 -11.59 1.72
N SER A 40 -17.51 -12.59 2.50
CA SER A 40 -16.34 -12.53 3.39
C SER A 40 -15.54 -13.82 3.26
N GLY A 41 -14.23 -13.69 3.11
CA GLY A 41 -13.36 -14.85 2.99
C GLY A 41 -11.89 -14.47 2.84
N PHE A 42 -11.11 -15.42 2.34
CA PHE A 42 -9.71 -15.23 2.03
C PHE A 42 -9.32 -16.07 0.80
N SER A 43 -8.25 -15.67 0.12
CA SER A 43 -7.54 -16.47 -0.88
C SER A 43 -6.09 -16.61 -0.44
N LYS A 44 -5.50 -17.79 -0.64
CA LYS A 44 -4.08 -18.06 -0.38
C LYS A 44 -3.36 -18.23 -1.70
N GLY A 45 -2.29 -17.47 -1.90
CA GLY A 45 -1.37 -17.63 -3.02
C GLY A 45 0.02 -18.02 -2.54
N GLN A 46 0.98 -18.15 -3.46
CA GLN A 46 2.37 -18.36 -3.11
C GLN A 46 2.91 -17.12 -2.37
N ASN A 47 3.29 -17.30 -1.10
CA ASN A 47 3.81 -16.24 -0.23
C ASN A 47 2.90 -15.01 -0.08
N CYS A 48 1.57 -15.18 -0.20
CA CYS A 48 0.61 -14.10 0.01
C CYS A 48 -0.75 -14.63 0.50
N ILE A 49 -1.52 -13.74 1.13
CA ILE A 49 -2.91 -13.97 1.53
C ILE A 49 -3.70 -12.71 1.17
N ALA A 50 -4.79 -12.84 0.42
CA ALA A 50 -5.82 -11.81 0.31
C ALA A 50 -6.96 -12.14 1.28
N ILE A 51 -7.43 -11.15 2.05
CA ILE A 51 -8.54 -11.32 2.99
C ILE A 51 -9.45 -10.09 2.91
N GLY A 52 -10.76 -10.31 3.00
CA GLY A 52 -11.71 -9.21 2.96
C GLY A 52 -13.13 -9.63 3.33
N ASN A 53 -13.96 -8.62 3.61
CA ASN A 53 -15.38 -8.74 3.87
C ASN A 53 -16.14 -7.60 3.20
N PHE A 54 -17.46 -7.77 3.13
CA PHE A 54 -18.38 -6.88 2.43
C PHE A 54 -18.03 -6.70 0.94
N LEU A 55 -17.53 -7.79 0.35
CA LEU A 55 -17.14 -7.87 -1.05
C LEU A 55 -18.31 -8.30 -1.91
N LYS A 56 -18.27 -7.93 -3.19
CA LYS A 56 -19.22 -8.42 -4.19
C LYS A 56 -19.20 -9.94 -4.35
N SER A 57 -18.02 -10.56 -4.33
CA SER A 57 -17.84 -12.01 -4.51
C SER A 57 -16.46 -12.49 -4.06
N GLU A 58 -16.27 -13.81 -4.01
CA GLU A 58 -14.99 -14.45 -3.73
C GLU A 58 -13.91 -14.18 -4.80
N GLN A 59 -14.33 -13.95 -6.04
CA GLN A 59 -13.45 -13.79 -7.19
C GLN A 59 -12.53 -12.59 -7.06
N ILE A 60 -12.92 -11.59 -6.27
CA ILE A 60 -12.07 -10.45 -5.91
C ILE A 60 -10.80 -10.93 -5.22
N LEU A 61 -10.93 -11.78 -4.20
CA LEU A 61 -9.78 -12.26 -3.43
C LEU A 61 -8.86 -13.16 -4.26
N ILE A 62 -9.46 -13.98 -5.13
CA ILE A 62 -8.74 -14.84 -6.07
C ILE A 62 -7.92 -13.98 -7.05
N ALA A 63 -8.55 -13.00 -7.69
CA ALA A 63 -7.89 -12.08 -8.61
C ALA A 63 -6.72 -11.33 -7.96
N MET A 64 -6.87 -10.89 -6.70
CA MET A 64 -5.77 -10.26 -5.96
C MET A 64 -4.55 -11.18 -5.82
N THR A 65 -4.77 -12.44 -5.42
CA THR A 65 -3.68 -13.41 -5.25
C THR A 65 -3.06 -13.84 -6.58
N GLU A 66 -3.88 -14.02 -7.61
CA GLU A 66 -3.43 -14.40 -8.95
C GLU A 66 -2.59 -13.28 -9.58
N GLU A 67 -3.04 -12.03 -9.50
CA GLU A 67 -2.27 -10.88 -10.00
C GLU A 67 -0.93 -10.74 -9.25
N PHE A 68 -0.95 -10.87 -7.93
CA PHE A 68 0.27 -10.81 -7.12
C PHE A 68 1.28 -11.91 -7.51
N ASN A 69 0.82 -13.12 -7.82
CA ASN A 69 1.68 -14.24 -8.20
C ASN A 69 2.01 -14.30 -9.69
N GLY A 70 1.21 -13.69 -10.56
CA GLY A 70 1.41 -13.67 -12.01
C GLY A 70 2.43 -12.65 -12.47
N LEU A 71 2.70 -11.61 -11.67
CA LEU A 71 3.74 -10.64 -11.98
C LEU A 71 5.15 -11.23 -11.89
N ASP A 72 6.01 -10.81 -12.81
CA ASP A 72 7.39 -11.29 -12.92
C ASP A 72 8.21 -11.01 -11.64
N ASN A 73 9.17 -11.88 -11.37
CA ASN A 73 10.09 -11.79 -10.24
C ASN A 73 10.97 -10.53 -10.27
N GLY A 74 11.11 -9.86 -11.42
CA GLY A 74 11.77 -8.56 -11.54
C GLY A 74 10.95 -7.39 -10.98
N SER A 75 9.65 -7.59 -10.71
CA SER A 75 8.77 -6.55 -10.16
C SER A 75 9.05 -6.36 -8.67
N SER A 76 9.05 -5.11 -8.20
CA SER A 76 9.20 -4.84 -6.77
C SER A 76 8.01 -5.38 -5.97
N LEU A 77 8.21 -5.67 -4.68
CA LEU A 77 7.11 -6.10 -3.81
C LEU A 77 6.00 -5.04 -3.75
N SER A 78 6.37 -3.75 -3.76
CA SER A 78 5.41 -2.63 -3.81
C SER A 78 4.55 -2.68 -5.07
N ASP A 79 5.14 -2.91 -6.24
CA ASP A 79 4.40 -2.99 -7.50
C ASP A 79 3.43 -4.17 -7.52
N ARG A 80 3.88 -5.33 -7.03
CA ARG A 80 3.04 -6.54 -6.93
C ARG A 80 1.84 -6.36 -6.01
N LEU A 81 2.04 -5.70 -4.88
CA LEU A 81 0.96 -5.38 -3.93
C LEU A 81 -0.03 -4.36 -4.51
N ILE A 82 0.45 -3.32 -5.21
CA ILE A 82 -0.44 -2.36 -5.87
C ILE A 82 -1.23 -3.01 -7.00
N ALA A 83 -0.61 -3.84 -7.83
CA ALA A 83 -1.31 -4.58 -8.87
C ALA A 83 -2.42 -5.47 -8.31
N ALA A 84 -2.15 -6.16 -7.19
CA ALA A 84 -3.16 -6.93 -6.49
C ALA A 84 -4.36 -6.06 -6.04
N LEU A 85 -4.12 -4.86 -5.48
CA LEU A 85 -5.21 -3.93 -5.13
C LEU A 85 -6.06 -3.54 -6.34
N TYR A 86 -5.42 -3.23 -7.48
CA TYR A 86 -6.12 -2.96 -8.72
C TYR A 86 -6.93 -4.14 -9.23
N ALA A 87 -6.38 -5.36 -9.18
CA ALA A 87 -7.12 -6.57 -9.55
C ALA A 87 -8.38 -6.73 -8.70
N GLY A 88 -8.26 -6.54 -7.38
CA GLY A 88 -9.40 -6.59 -6.47
C GLY A 88 -10.50 -5.56 -6.80
N LYS A 89 -10.10 -4.30 -7.04
CA LYS A 89 -11.02 -3.23 -7.48
C LYS A 89 -11.70 -3.58 -8.80
N ASN A 90 -10.92 -4.00 -9.81
CA ASN A 90 -11.40 -4.31 -11.16
C ASN A 90 -12.31 -5.55 -11.20
N SER A 91 -12.14 -6.49 -10.27
CA SER A 91 -13.03 -7.65 -10.10
C SER A 91 -14.36 -7.30 -9.40
N GLY A 92 -14.55 -6.05 -9.00
CA GLY A 92 -15.84 -5.49 -8.55
C GLY A 92 -15.83 -4.91 -7.14
N GLY A 93 -14.74 -5.07 -6.39
CA GLY A 93 -14.53 -4.44 -5.08
C GLY A 93 -15.68 -4.67 -4.06
N GLN A 94 -15.90 -3.66 -3.23
CA GLN A 94 -16.96 -3.70 -2.23
C GLN A 94 -18.33 -3.47 -2.87
N GLN A 95 -19.36 -4.15 -2.32
CA GLN A 95 -20.74 -3.99 -2.74
C GLN A 95 -21.64 -3.74 -1.54
N GLY A 96 -22.39 -2.63 -1.58
CA GLY A 96 -23.38 -2.28 -0.58
C GLY A 96 -24.55 -3.27 -0.55
N SER A 97 -25.29 -3.28 0.55
CA SER A 97 -26.48 -4.14 0.70
C SER A 97 -27.59 -3.82 -0.30
N ASP A 98 -27.54 -2.65 -0.96
CA ASP A 98 -28.44 -2.27 -2.06
C ASP A 98 -27.93 -2.74 -3.45
N GLY A 99 -26.84 -3.50 -3.49
CA GLY A 99 -26.25 -4.04 -4.72
C GLY A 99 -25.34 -3.05 -5.45
N LYS A 100 -25.15 -1.82 -4.95
CA LYS A 100 -24.28 -0.83 -5.60
C LYS A 100 -22.82 -1.05 -5.24
N HIS A 101 -21.93 -0.78 -6.20
CA HIS A 101 -20.50 -0.72 -5.94
C HIS A 101 -20.20 0.41 -4.94
N LEU A 102 -19.25 0.18 -4.04
CA LEU A 102 -18.73 1.15 -3.11
C LEU A 102 -17.25 1.39 -3.43
N ASP A 103 -16.89 2.64 -3.71
CA ASP A 103 -15.51 2.99 -4.00
C ASP A 103 -14.62 2.79 -2.78
N GLU A 104 -13.39 2.32 -2.99
CA GLU A 104 -12.37 2.29 -1.96
C GLU A 104 -11.96 3.73 -1.58
N ARG A 105 -12.40 4.19 -0.40
CA ARG A 105 -12.12 5.56 0.07
C ARG A 105 -10.75 5.75 0.70
N SER A 106 -10.09 4.66 1.05
CA SER A 106 -8.76 4.68 1.67
C SER A 106 -7.93 3.51 1.15
N ALA A 107 -6.62 3.70 1.08
CA ALA A 107 -5.67 2.64 0.73
C ALA A 107 -4.34 2.87 1.44
N CYS A 108 -3.62 1.81 1.77
CA CYS A 108 -2.27 1.91 2.33
C CYS A 108 -1.38 0.78 1.84
N LEU A 109 -0.07 1.03 1.89
CA LEU A 109 0.97 0.05 1.61
C LEU A 109 2.10 0.22 2.61
N MET A 110 2.53 -0.89 3.20
CA MET A 110 3.71 -0.94 4.06
C MET A 110 4.60 -2.09 3.61
N VAL A 111 5.86 -1.78 3.26
CA VAL A 111 6.87 -2.74 2.80
C VAL A 111 8.13 -2.54 3.61
N HIS A 112 8.61 -3.63 4.20
CA HIS A 112 9.84 -3.65 4.99
C HIS A 112 10.86 -4.58 4.32
N THR A 113 12.08 -4.09 4.15
CA THR A 113 13.20 -4.88 3.62
C THR A 113 14.20 -5.13 4.75
N PRO A 114 14.67 -6.38 4.94
CA PRO A 114 15.70 -6.67 5.92
C PRO A 114 16.94 -5.79 5.75
N GLY A 115 17.36 -5.13 6.85
CA GLY A 115 18.54 -4.26 6.86
C GLY A 115 18.28 -2.81 6.44
N GLU A 116 17.10 -2.48 5.92
CA GLU A 116 16.72 -1.08 5.70
C GLU A 116 16.33 -0.41 7.02
N GLN A 117 16.71 0.86 7.19
CA GLN A 117 16.46 1.59 8.43
C GLN A 117 15.00 1.95 8.64
N PHE A 118 14.23 2.12 7.56
CA PHE A 118 12.81 2.45 7.63
C PHE A 118 12.07 1.88 6.41
N PRO A 119 10.80 1.46 6.61
CA PRO A 119 9.99 0.88 5.55
C PRO A 119 9.50 1.95 4.56
N VAL A 120 9.04 1.48 3.39
CA VAL A 120 8.06 2.24 2.61
C VAL A 120 6.73 2.13 3.34
N ASN A 121 6.17 3.25 3.79
CA ASN A 121 4.90 3.29 4.52
C ASN A 121 4.07 4.48 4.01
N THR A 122 3.14 4.20 3.11
CA THR A 122 2.34 5.22 2.43
C THR A 122 0.86 4.93 2.64
N ARG A 123 0.09 5.98 2.91
CA ARG A 123 -1.33 5.87 3.22
C ARG A 123 -2.11 7.04 2.64
N VAL A 124 -3.24 6.71 2.02
CA VAL A 124 -4.27 7.65 1.59
C VAL A 124 -5.48 7.40 2.48
N ASP A 125 -5.77 8.35 3.37
CA ASP A 125 -6.86 8.24 4.34
C ASP A 125 -8.23 8.55 3.75
N TYR A 126 -8.28 9.36 2.70
CA TYR A 126 -9.51 9.72 2.00
C TYR A 126 -9.22 10.08 0.54
N SER A 127 -9.93 9.46 -0.38
CA SER A 127 -9.95 9.79 -1.81
C SER A 127 -11.16 9.15 -2.48
N ASP A 128 -11.62 9.70 -3.61
CA ASP A 128 -12.58 9.02 -4.49
C ASP A 128 -11.90 7.94 -5.36
N ASP A 129 -10.56 7.93 -5.42
CA ASP A 129 -9.75 6.91 -6.11
C ASP A 129 -8.48 6.58 -5.32
N ALA A 130 -8.65 5.99 -4.14
CA ALA A 130 -7.57 5.86 -3.16
C ALA A 130 -6.40 4.98 -3.63
N ILE A 131 -6.65 3.92 -4.41
CA ILE A 131 -5.60 3.02 -4.92
C ILE A 131 -4.71 3.76 -5.92
N THR A 132 -5.29 4.59 -6.79
CA THR A 132 -4.52 5.39 -7.75
C THR A 132 -3.69 6.47 -7.08
N GLU A 133 -4.26 7.19 -6.12
CA GLU A 133 -3.50 8.18 -5.35
C GLU A 133 -2.39 7.52 -4.51
N LEU A 134 -2.63 6.33 -3.97
CA LEU A 134 -1.61 5.55 -3.28
C LEU A 134 -0.46 5.17 -4.22
N LYS A 135 -0.75 4.72 -5.44
CA LYS A 135 0.28 4.39 -6.45
C LYS A 135 1.11 5.62 -6.81
N LYS A 136 0.47 6.77 -7.08
CA LYS A 136 1.16 8.04 -7.35
C LYS A 136 2.10 8.42 -6.20
N ALA A 137 1.63 8.32 -4.97
CA ALA A 137 2.43 8.65 -3.78
C ALA A 137 3.61 7.69 -3.60
N ILE A 138 3.43 6.39 -3.86
CA ILE A 138 4.52 5.41 -3.84
C ILE A 138 5.55 5.72 -4.93
N ASP A 139 5.11 5.99 -6.16
CA ASP A 139 6.01 6.28 -7.28
C ASP A 139 6.86 7.52 -7.03
N ALA A 140 6.25 8.57 -6.49
CA ALA A 140 6.97 9.78 -6.09
C ALA A 140 7.95 9.51 -4.94
N TYR A 141 7.56 8.66 -3.97
CA TYR A 141 8.38 8.36 -2.81
C TYR A 141 9.52 7.38 -3.08
N GLN A 142 9.39 6.44 -4.02
CA GLN A 142 10.42 5.44 -4.32
C GLN A 142 11.84 6.00 -4.52
N PRO A 143 12.07 7.03 -5.36
CA PRO A 143 13.40 7.62 -5.49
C PRO A 143 13.85 8.30 -4.18
N MET A 144 12.92 8.93 -3.44
CA MET A 144 13.22 9.59 -2.17
C MET A 144 13.63 8.58 -1.10
N HIS A 145 12.95 7.44 -1.03
CA HIS A 145 13.26 6.32 -0.13
C HIS A 145 14.69 5.83 -0.35
N LYS A 146 15.10 5.62 -1.60
CA LYS A 146 16.50 5.25 -1.94
C LYS A 146 17.50 6.31 -1.49
N PHE A 147 17.22 7.58 -1.74
CA PHE A 147 18.08 8.69 -1.31
C PHE A 147 18.20 8.75 0.22
N TYR A 148 17.08 8.65 0.94
CA TYR A 148 17.10 8.70 2.39
C TYR A 148 17.80 7.49 3.01
N LEU A 149 17.63 6.29 2.44
CA LEU A 149 18.36 5.10 2.91
C LEU A 149 19.86 5.28 2.71
N ALA A 150 20.30 5.76 1.55
CA ALA A 150 21.70 6.04 1.27
C ALA A 150 22.26 7.09 2.25
N ARG A 151 21.50 8.16 2.49
CA ARG A 151 21.87 9.23 3.43
C ARG A 151 21.96 8.76 4.87
N ALA A 152 21.04 7.90 5.28
CA ALA A 152 21.02 7.37 6.63
C ALA A 152 22.11 6.29 6.84
N ALA A 153 22.56 5.61 5.78
CA ALA A 153 23.71 4.72 5.80
C ALA A 153 25.05 5.47 5.79
N ASN A 154 25.24 6.42 4.87
CA ASN A 154 26.43 7.28 4.79
C ASN A 154 26.14 8.59 4.04
N PRO A 155 26.11 9.74 4.73
CA PRO A 155 25.79 11.02 4.11
C PRO A 155 26.99 11.73 3.43
N VAL A 156 28.23 11.24 3.57
CA VAL A 156 29.46 12.02 3.27
C VAL A 156 29.52 12.58 1.86
N ASN A 157 29.05 11.81 0.86
CA ASN A 157 29.14 12.18 -0.56
C ASN A 157 27.77 12.47 -1.20
N LEU A 158 26.73 12.67 -0.38
CA LEU A 158 25.38 12.91 -0.90
C LEU A 158 25.05 14.41 -0.89
N PRO A 159 24.46 14.93 -1.98
CA PRO A 159 23.97 16.31 -1.99
C PRO A 159 22.88 16.52 -0.93
N PRO A 160 22.66 17.77 -0.49
CA PRO A 160 21.49 18.10 0.32
C PRO A 160 20.22 17.87 -0.51
N GLN A 161 19.08 17.70 0.17
CA GLN A 161 17.85 17.23 -0.47
C GLN A 161 17.35 18.18 -1.54
N ASP A 162 17.42 19.49 -1.29
CA ASP A 162 17.03 20.56 -2.21
C ASP A 162 17.75 20.46 -3.55
N ARG A 163 19.05 20.11 -3.54
CA ARG A 163 19.83 19.89 -4.77
C ARG A 163 19.60 18.53 -5.40
N TRP A 164 19.49 17.47 -4.59
CA TRP A 164 19.17 16.15 -5.11
C TRP A 164 17.81 16.12 -5.84
N SER A 165 16.83 16.88 -5.35
CA SER A 165 15.52 16.96 -5.99
C SER A 165 15.50 17.68 -7.32
N GLU A 166 16.50 18.52 -7.63
CA GLU A 166 16.64 19.13 -8.97
C GLU A 166 16.91 18.07 -10.04
N ASP A 167 17.61 16.98 -9.68
CA ASP A 167 17.87 15.84 -10.57
C ASP A 167 16.64 14.93 -10.76
N LEU A 168 15.58 15.13 -9.95
CA LEU A 168 14.33 14.36 -10.04
C LEU A 168 13.30 14.96 -11.00
N ASP A 169 13.57 16.10 -11.64
CA ASP A 169 12.61 16.86 -12.46
C ASP A 169 12.03 16.06 -13.67
N MET A 170 11.05 15.24 -13.31
CA MET A 170 9.86 14.87 -14.06
C MET A 170 8.77 15.86 -13.64
N VAL A 171 8.58 16.95 -14.38
CA VAL A 171 7.41 17.86 -14.22
C VAL A 171 6.71 17.92 -15.58
N PRO A 172 5.39 17.63 -15.69
CA PRO A 172 4.43 18.75 -15.62
C PRO A 172 3.00 18.44 -15.15
N ALA A 173 2.41 19.32 -14.33
CA ALA A 173 1.08 19.90 -14.58
C ALA A 173 0.79 21.14 -13.70
N ASN A 174 0.79 22.30 -14.37
CA ASN A 174 0.12 23.56 -14.02
C ASN A 174 0.65 24.44 -12.88
N ASN A 175 1.42 25.45 -13.31
CA ASN A 175 1.28 26.86 -12.95
C ASN A 175 1.07 27.19 -11.47
N LEU A 176 2.18 27.30 -10.73
CA LEU A 176 2.33 28.36 -9.73
C LEU A 176 3.39 29.33 -10.23
N ASN A 177 2.93 30.26 -11.06
CA ASN A 177 3.63 31.49 -11.39
C ASN A 177 3.75 32.34 -10.12
N LEU A 178 4.77 32.08 -9.29
CA LEU A 178 5.24 33.04 -8.32
C LEU A 178 6.20 33.98 -9.03
N LYS A 179 5.62 35.05 -9.57
CA LYS A 179 6.33 36.27 -9.97
C LYS A 179 7.52 36.52 -9.05
N LYS A 180 8.70 36.71 -9.66
CA LYS A 180 9.69 37.73 -9.30
C LYS A 180 9.64 38.17 -7.82
N VAL A 181 10.26 37.41 -6.93
CA VAL A 181 10.80 37.94 -5.68
C VAL A 181 12.30 38.06 -5.94
N GLY A 182 12.79 39.19 -6.44
CA GLY A 182 12.89 40.40 -5.62
C GLY A 182 14.15 40.39 -4.76
N LEU A 183 15.28 39.88 -5.29
CA LEU A 183 16.60 40.14 -4.70
C LEU A 183 16.95 41.60 -5.00
N ARG A 184 16.74 42.46 -4.00
CA ARG A 184 17.34 43.80 -3.95
C ARG A 184 18.83 43.62 -3.64
N ASN A 185 19.67 44.29 -4.43
CA ASN A 185 21.06 44.56 -4.09
C ASN A 185 21.17 45.19 -2.69
N PRO A 186 22.14 44.78 -1.87
CA PRO A 186 22.73 45.64 -0.86
C PRO A 186 24.17 45.99 -1.30
N GLU A 187 24.32 47.14 -1.96
CA GLU A 187 25.53 47.95 -1.81
C GLU A 187 25.11 49.24 -1.10
N MET A 188 25.42 49.30 0.20
CA MET A 188 25.93 50.44 0.97
C MET A 188 26.42 49.92 2.32
#